data_AF-A0A319EGD6-F1
#
_entry.id   AF-A0A319EGD6-F1
#
_cell.length_a   1.000
_cell.length_b   1.000
_cell.length_c   1.000
_cell.angle_alpha   90.00
_cell.angle_beta   90.00
_cell.angle_gamma   90.00
#
_symmetry.space_group_name_H-M   'P 1'
#
loop_
_entity.id
_entity.type
_entity.pdbx_description
1 polymer ?
#
loop_
_entity_poly.entity_id
_entity_poly.type
_entity_poly.pdbx_seq_one_letter_code
_entity_poly.pdbx_strand_id
1 'polypeptide(L)'
;MAQASTTRGLRRAIAKEIRQLDDAVDGIQTAHVGPDELGAMGIHVERVAPDGIYEALQFEPCFFMPLASTTLTDYPVVVDEDERQISPLYDESSCYPDGESTVWEWDTMEEARSTYHHVTSHVWAIQHDNSHSNENESKPLEDLTPWGQWTWKSHPSPQMANFSAPGEWRSMDWLENNTHPHAIVTLIHDLSGNDTSLARGEVKAVVWALRYRYKLKEHKSHAILPVLVLSYMGPKHGRIIQAHHDGQKLVVQCSPFIGLHEENSPEMSLFIRYELAIPVGLTTHSICVR
;
A
#
# COMPACT_ATOMS: atom_id res chain seq x y z
N MET A 1 9.22 35.53 4.08
CA MET A 1 8.00 35.73 3.25
C MET A 1 8.10 35.13 1.86
N ALA A 2 9.24 35.18 1.16
CA ALA A 2 9.39 34.62 -0.19
C ALA A 2 9.18 33.10 -0.29
N GLN A 3 9.80 32.29 0.58
CA GLN A 3 9.67 30.81 0.56
C GLN A 3 8.22 30.32 0.72
N ALA A 4 7.46 30.89 1.64
CA ALA A 4 6.05 30.53 1.85
C ALA A 4 5.14 30.89 0.66
N SER A 5 5.51 31.90 -0.13
CA SER A 5 4.83 32.26 -1.39
C SER A 5 5.12 31.21 -2.47
N THR A 6 6.36 30.75 -2.58
CA THR A 6 6.80 29.74 -3.55
C THR A 6 6.17 28.37 -3.29
N THR A 7 6.15 27.89 -2.04
CA THR A 7 5.50 26.61 -1.67
C THR A 7 3.99 26.63 -1.99
N ARG A 8 3.32 27.76 -1.73
CA ARG A 8 1.89 27.92 -2.02
C ARG A 8 1.60 27.91 -3.53
N GLY A 9 2.44 28.58 -4.32
CA GLY A 9 2.34 28.59 -5.78
C GLY A 9 2.50 27.20 -6.37
N LEU A 10 3.58 26.50 -5.98
CA LEU A 10 3.86 25.14 -6.40
C LEU A 10 2.72 24.17 -6.03
N ARG A 11 2.28 24.20 -4.76
CA ARG A 11 1.18 23.34 -4.30
C ARG A 11 -0.10 23.53 -5.12
N ARG A 12 -0.41 24.77 -5.53
CA ARG A 12 -1.59 25.05 -6.38
C ARG A 12 -1.43 24.49 -7.79
N ALA A 13 -0.22 24.54 -8.35
CA ALA A 13 0.08 23.93 -9.65
C ALA A 13 -0.09 22.41 -9.58
N ILE A 14 0.55 21.76 -8.59
CA ILE A 14 0.44 20.31 -8.37
C ILE A 14 -1.03 19.89 -8.17
N ALA A 15 -1.77 20.61 -7.31
CA ALA A 15 -3.18 20.27 -7.05
C ALA A 15 -4.07 20.42 -8.31
N LYS A 16 -3.68 21.26 -9.27
CA LYS A 16 -4.36 21.40 -10.56
C LYS A 16 -4.02 20.22 -11.48
N GLU A 17 -2.74 19.85 -11.57
CA GLU A 17 -2.28 18.72 -12.38
C GLU A 17 -2.86 17.39 -11.87
N ILE A 18 -2.83 17.14 -10.56
CA ILE A 18 -3.46 15.97 -9.95
C ILE A 18 -4.96 15.90 -10.23
N ARG A 19 -5.65 17.04 -10.34
CA ARG A 19 -7.08 17.04 -10.74
C ARG A 19 -7.27 16.63 -12.19
N GLN A 20 -6.40 17.10 -13.10
CA GLN A 20 -6.45 16.73 -14.51
C GLN A 20 -6.12 15.23 -14.68
N LEU A 21 -5.15 14.73 -13.91
CA LEU A 21 -4.83 13.31 -13.83
C LEU A 21 -6.02 12.50 -13.35
N ASP A 22 -6.73 12.94 -12.32
CA ASP A 22 -7.92 12.24 -11.81
C ASP A 22 -9.00 12.07 -12.89
N ASP A 23 -9.29 13.14 -13.63
CA ASP A 23 -10.23 13.08 -14.76
C ASP A 23 -9.73 12.13 -15.87
N ALA A 24 -8.41 12.07 -16.12
CA ALA A 24 -7.81 11.19 -17.12
C ALA A 24 -7.84 9.71 -16.70
N VAL A 25 -7.50 9.40 -15.43
CA VAL A 25 -7.48 8.01 -14.93
C VAL A 25 -8.88 7.44 -14.74
N ASP A 26 -9.90 8.28 -14.54
CA ASP A 26 -11.30 7.85 -14.56
C ASP A 26 -11.75 7.32 -15.94
N GLY A 27 -11.07 7.73 -17.01
CA GLY A 27 -11.31 7.23 -18.36
C GLY A 27 -10.74 5.84 -18.65
N ILE A 28 -9.87 5.29 -17.78
CA ILE A 28 -9.17 4.02 -18.02
C ILE A 28 -10.16 2.84 -18.01
N GLN A 29 -10.27 2.17 -19.15
CA GLN A 29 -11.16 1.01 -19.32
C GLN A 29 -10.45 -0.33 -19.07
N THR A 30 -9.13 -0.38 -19.28
CA THR A 30 -8.34 -1.60 -19.11
C THR A 30 -8.07 -1.90 -17.64
N ALA A 31 -7.95 -3.18 -17.30
CA ALA A 31 -7.58 -3.61 -15.95
C ALA A 31 -6.11 -3.30 -15.62
N HIS A 32 -5.25 -3.31 -16.64
CA HIS A 32 -3.81 -3.06 -16.56
C HIS A 32 -3.42 -1.91 -17.47
N VAL A 33 -2.51 -1.07 -16.99
CA VAL A 33 -2.08 0.17 -17.65
C VAL A 33 -0.56 0.15 -17.77
N GLY A 34 -0.05 0.21 -19.00
CA GLY A 34 1.37 0.14 -19.28
C GLY A 34 2.12 1.44 -18.95
N PRO A 35 3.45 1.39 -18.77
CA PRO A 35 4.25 2.58 -18.45
C PRO A 35 4.20 3.65 -19.54
N ASP A 36 4.08 3.29 -20.82
CA ASP A 36 3.98 4.26 -21.92
C ASP A 36 2.64 5.03 -21.88
N GLU A 37 1.54 4.32 -21.61
CA GLU A 37 0.21 4.92 -21.46
C GLU A 37 0.16 5.85 -20.24
N LEU A 38 0.74 5.41 -19.12
CA LEU A 38 0.89 6.23 -17.91
C LEU A 38 1.78 7.46 -18.17
N GLY A 39 2.88 7.27 -18.91
CA GLY A 39 3.78 8.35 -19.33
C GLY A 39 3.05 9.41 -20.17
N ALA A 40 2.18 8.99 -21.09
CA ALA A 40 1.35 9.89 -21.88
C ALA A 40 0.33 10.70 -21.04
N MET A 41 -0.08 10.17 -19.87
CA MET A 41 -0.92 10.90 -18.91
C MET A 41 -0.11 11.85 -18.01
N GLY A 42 1.22 11.76 -17.99
CA GLY A 42 2.09 12.53 -17.08
C GLY A 42 2.46 11.79 -15.79
N ILE A 43 2.30 10.47 -15.77
CA ILE A 43 2.69 9.60 -14.66
C ILE A 43 3.99 8.88 -15.03
N HIS A 44 5.03 9.10 -14.23
CA HIS A 44 6.32 8.45 -14.41
C HIS A 44 6.42 7.23 -13.51
N VAL A 45 6.48 6.05 -14.12
CA VAL A 45 6.63 4.79 -13.41
C VAL A 45 8.09 4.36 -13.37
N GLU A 46 8.57 4.02 -12.19
CA GLU A 46 9.91 3.48 -11.96
C GLU A 46 9.81 2.16 -11.19
N ARG A 47 10.58 1.17 -11.63
CA ARG A 47 10.65 -0.13 -10.96
C ARG A 47 11.78 -0.09 -9.94
N VAL A 48 11.47 -0.48 -8.70
CA VAL A 48 12.46 -0.56 -7.62
C VAL A 48 12.70 -2.00 -7.23
N ALA A 49 13.96 -2.42 -7.18
CA ALA A 49 14.30 -3.74 -6.69
C ALA A 49 14.32 -3.75 -5.15
N PRO A 50 13.96 -4.87 -4.51
CA PRO A 50 14.32 -5.11 -3.12
C PRO A 50 15.84 -5.13 -2.99
N ASP A 51 16.35 -4.61 -1.87
CA ASP A 51 17.73 -4.85 -1.47
C ASP A 51 17.87 -6.24 -0.82
N GLY A 52 19.03 -6.87 -0.98
CA GLY A 52 19.36 -8.13 -0.32
C GLY A 52 18.25 -9.19 -0.37
N ILE A 53 17.84 -9.67 0.82
CA ILE A 53 16.77 -10.65 1.02
C ILE A 53 15.52 -9.90 1.52
N TYR A 54 15.02 -8.95 0.72
CA TYR A 54 13.84 -8.14 1.05
C TYR A 54 14.00 -7.34 2.36
N GLU A 55 15.15 -6.68 2.60
CA GLU A 55 15.29 -5.84 3.79
C GLU A 55 14.48 -4.53 3.62
N ALA A 56 14.57 -3.89 2.47
CA ALA A 56 13.84 -2.70 2.06
C ALA A 56 13.76 -2.57 0.52
N LEU A 57 12.89 -1.70 0.03
CA LEU A 57 12.87 -1.29 -1.38
C LEU A 57 13.73 -0.04 -1.55
N GLN A 58 14.53 -0.01 -2.63
CA GLN A 58 15.41 1.11 -2.96
C GLN A 58 14.64 2.27 -3.62
N PHE A 59 13.68 2.85 -2.90
CA PHE A 59 12.97 4.04 -3.36
C PHE A 59 13.90 5.26 -3.38
N GLU A 60 13.88 6.07 -4.45
CA GLU A 60 14.48 7.41 -4.45
C GLU A 60 13.57 8.53 -4.99
N PRO A 61 13.36 9.61 -4.21
CA PRO A 61 13.64 9.69 -2.77
C PRO A 61 12.81 8.68 -1.97
N CYS A 62 13.35 8.15 -0.87
CA CYS A 62 12.57 7.35 0.07
C CYS A 62 11.72 8.23 1.01
N PHE A 63 10.43 7.93 1.11
CA PHE A 63 9.48 8.56 2.05
C PHE A 63 8.95 7.61 3.12
N PHE A 64 9.04 6.30 2.90
CA PHE A 64 8.57 5.27 3.83
C PHE A 64 9.70 4.27 4.07
N MET A 65 10.26 4.32 5.28
CA MET A 65 11.29 3.37 5.69
C MET A 65 10.62 2.21 6.41
N PRO A 66 10.78 0.95 5.95
CA PRO A 66 10.21 -0.18 6.66
C PRO A 66 10.87 -0.32 8.03
N LEU A 67 10.18 -0.99 8.97
CA LEU A 67 10.82 -1.41 10.21
C LEU A 67 12.01 -2.35 9.91
N ALA A 68 12.95 -2.45 10.84
CA ALA A 68 14.06 -3.40 10.72
C ALA A 68 13.53 -4.84 10.69
N SER A 69 14.15 -5.72 9.89
CA SER A 69 13.77 -7.14 9.85
C SER A 69 13.84 -7.83 11.22
N THR A 70 14.76 -7.40 12.08
CA THR A 70 14.90 -7.88 13.46
C THR A 70 13.68 -7.59 14.33
N THR A 71 12.85 -6.59 13.99
CA THR A 71 11.66 -6.25 14.79
C THR A 71 10.67 -7.41 14.86
N LEU A 72 10.53 -8.21 13.79
CA LEU A 72 9.65 -9.39 13.81
C LEU A 72 10.24 -10.59 14.57
N THR A 73 11.49 -10.50 15.04
CA THR A 73 12.04 -11.50 15.98
C THR A 73 11.46 -11.29 17.38
N ASP A 74 11.31 -10.03 17.79
CA ASP A 74 10.75 -9.66 19.10
C ASP A 74 9.22 -9.77 19.12
N TYR A 75 8.58 -9.68 17.95
CA TYR A 75 7.15 -9.88 17.74
C TYR A 75 6.95 -10.90 16.62
N PRO A 76 7.10 -12.20 16.94
CA PRO A 76 6.92 -13.25 15.95
C PRO A 76 5.52 -13.17 15.36
N VAL A 77 5.42 -13.55 14.10
CA VAL A 77 4.18 -13.63 13.34
C VAL A 77 3.33 -14.74 13.96
N VAL A 78 2.42 -14.38 14.89
CA VAL A 78 1.53 -15.32 15.57
C VAL A 78 0.35 -15.63 14.66
N VAL A 79 0.38 -16.82 14.08
CA VAL A 79 -0.78 -17.38 13.38
C VAL A 79 -1.88 -17.62 14.41
N ASP A 80 -2.98 -16.89 14.31
CA ASP A 80 -4.15 -17.16 15.14
C ASP A 80 -4.62 -18.60 14.85
N GLU A 81 -4.66 -19.46 15.86
CA GLU A 81 -5.15 -20.83 15.67
C GLU A 81 -6.64 -20.83 15.30
N ASP A 82 -7.38 -19.76 15.61
CA ASP A 82 -8.76 -19.56 15.15
C ASP A 82 -8.85 -19.07 13.69
N GLU A 83 -7.78 -18.50 13.09
CA GLU A 83 -7.71 -18.30 11.63
C GLU A 83 -7.57 -19.64 10.89
N ARG A 84 -7.17 -20.75 11.56
CA ARG A 84 -7.32 -22.10 10.98
C ARG A 84 -8.79 -22.54 10.85
N GLN A 85 -9.74 -21.80 11.46
CA GLN A 85 -11.17 -21.96 11.19
C GLN A 85 -11.67 -21.14 9.99
N ILE A 86 -10.82 -20.31 9.37
CA ILE A 86 -10.96 -20.01 7.93
C ILE A 86 -10.46 -21.25 7.19
N SER A 87 -11.29 -22.29 7.23
CA SER A 87 -11.17 -23.65 6.72
C SER A 87 -9.75 -24.20 6.52
N PRO A 88 -9.37 -25.34 7.13
CA PRO A 88 -8.30 -26.12 6.55
C PRO A 88 -8.70 -26.38 5.09
N LEU A 89 -7.72 -26.22 4.19
CA LEU A 89 -7.63 -26.92 2.91
C LEU A 89 -8.77 -27.92 2.77
N TYR A 90 -9.78 -27.60 1.95
CA TYR A 90 -10.86 -28.54 1.66
C TYR A 90 -10.24 -29.90 1.37
N ASP A 91 -10.58 -30.89 2.19
CA ASP A 91 -10.21 -32.28 1.96
C ASP A 91 -10.75 -32.66 0.58
N GLU A 92 -9.84 -32.86 -0.38
CA GLU A 92 -10.12 -33.29 -1.76
C GLU A 92 -11.03 -34.54 -1.81
N SER A 93 -11.23 -35.24 -0.68
CA SER A 93 -11.99 -36.48 -0.59
C SER A 93 -13.48 -36.32 -0.24
N SER A 94 -14.05 -35.14 0.00
CA SER A 94 -15.42 -35.03 0.55
C SER A 94 -16.36 -34.09 -0.22
N CYS A 95 -16.83 -34.51 -1.40
CA CYS A 95 -18.19 -34.27 -1.91
C CYS A 95 -18.50 -35.20 -3.11
N TYR A 96 -19.48 -36.11 -2.96
CA TYR A 96 -20.05 -37.03 -3.97
C TYR A 96 -21.01 -36.29 -4.94
N PRO A 97 -21.71 -36.99 -5.86
CA PRO A 97 -21.31 -37.88 -6.95
C PRO A 97 -21.67 -37.29 -8.35
N ASP A 98 -21.11 -37.88 -9.39
CA ASP A 98 -21.49 -37.75 -10.81
C ASP A 98 -21.36 -36.37 -11.48
N GLY A 99 -20.16 -36.16 -12.02
CA GLY A 99 -20.06 -35.94 -13.47
C GLY A 99 -20.33 -34.54 -13.99
N GLU A 100 -19.54 -33.56 -13.55
CA GLU A 100 -19.02 -32.48 -14.40
C GLU A 100 -17.87 -31.78 -13.65
N SER A 101 -16.65 -31.94 -14.17
CA SER A 101 -15.44 -31.36 -13.58
C SER A 101 -15.37 -29.88 -13.98
N THR A 102 -15.93 -29.01 -13.16
CA THR A 102 -15.50 -27.61 -13.07
C THR A 102 -14.48 -27.53 -11.95
N VAL A 103 -13.20 -27.40 -12.33
CA VAL A 103 -12.14 -26.98 -11.41
C VAL A 103 -12.58 -25.63 -10.84
N TRP A 104 -12.85 -25.54 -9.55
CA TRP A 104 -13.14 -24.27 -8.88
C TRP A 104 -11.84 -23.46 -8.87
N GLU A 105 -11.59 -22.67 -9.91
CA GLU A 105 -10.62 -21.59 -9.86
C GLU A 105 -10.97 -20.74 -8.63
N TRP A 106 -10.07 -20.71 -7.64
CA TRP A 106 -10.23 -19.87 -6.47
C TRP A 106 -10.50 -18.44 -6.93
N ASP A 107 -11.52 -17.80 -6.35
CA ASP A 107 -11.82 -16.40 -6.63
C ASP A 107 -10.59 -15.56 -6.24
N THR A 108 -9.98 -14.89 -7.23
CA THR A 108 -8.71 -14.16 -7.03
C THR A 108 -8.85 -13.08 -5.96
N MET A 109 -10.08 -12.58 -5.75
CA MET A 109 -10.43 -11.68 -4.67
C MET A 109 -10.30 -12.32 -3.27
N GLU A 110 -10.73 -13.57 -3.09
CA GLU A 110 -10.65 -14.25 -1.80
C GLU A 110 -9.20 -14.55 -1.41
N GLU A 111 -8.36 -14.90 -2.38
CA GLU A 111 -6.92 -15.10 -2.13
C GLU A 111 -6.21 -13.79 -1.78
N ALA A 112 -6.54 -12.70 -2.49
CA ALA A 112 -6.04 -11.36 -2.14
C ALA A 112 -6.49 -10.96 -0.73
N ARG A 113 -7.76 -11.22 -0.38
CA ARG A 113 -8.33 -10.90 0.94
C ARG A 113 -7.71 -11.71 2.06
N SER A 114 -7.50 -13.01 1.84
CA SER A 114 -6.81 -13.88 2.81
C SER A 114 -5.40 -13.38 3.11
N THR A 115 -4.65 -13.02 2.06
CA THR A 115 -3.28 -12.47 2.22
C THR A 115 -3.29 -11.15 2.99
N TYR A 116 -4.21 -10.25 2.63
CA TYR A 116 -4.41 -8.99 3.35
C TYR A 116 -4.74 -9.22 4.83
N HIS A 117 -5.72 -10.08 5.15
CA HIS A 117 -6.09 -10.36 6.53
C HIS A 117 -4.93 -10.93 7.33
N HIS A 118 -4.11 -11.81 6.73
CA HIS A 118 -2.92 -12.34 7.39
C HIS A 118 -1.91 -11.22 7.72
N VAL A 119 -1.57 -10.33 6.78
CA VAL A 119 -0.65 -9.22 7.09
C VAL A 119 -1.22 -8.32 8.17
N THR A 120 -2.48 -7.94 8.02
CA THR A 120 -3.13 -7.01 8.93
C THR A 120 -3.30 -7.64 10.31
N SER A 121 -3.67 -8.93 10.44
CA SER A 121 -3.78 -9.60 11.75
C SER A 121 -2.47 -9.58 12.52
N HIS A 122 -1.32 -9.72 11.84
CA HIS A 122 -0.01 -9.53 12.46
C HIS A 122 0.25 -8.11 12.92
N VAL A 123 -0.10 -7.13 12.11
CA VAL A 123 -0.03 -5.71 12.47
C VAL A 123 -0.91 -5.43 13.70
N TRP A 124 -2.13 -6.00 13.75
CA TRP A 124 -3.03 -5.89 14.90
C TRP A 124 -2.47 -6.59 16.14
N ALA A 125 -1.86 -7.76 16.00
CA ALA A 125 -1.22 -8.49 17.10
C ALA A 125 -0.05 -7.68 17.68
N ILE A 126 0.83 -7.16 16.82
CA ILE A 126 1.92 -6.25 17.22
C ILE A 126 1.36 -5.01 17.96
N GLN A 127 0.19 -4.50 17.55
CA GLN A 127 -0.48 -3.34 18.15
C GLN A 127 -1.16 -3.61 19.50
N HIS A 128 -1.75 -4.80 19.67
CA HIS A 128 -2.63 -5.09 20.80
C HIS A 128 -2.04 -6.07 21.81
N ASP A 129 -0.92 -6.71 21.49
CA ASP A 129 -0.22 -7.59 22.43
C ASP A 129 0.57 -6.79 23.48
N ASN A 130 -0.20 -6.17 24.38
CA ASN A 130 0.22 -5.71 25.69
C ASN A 130 0.02 -6.79 26.77
N SER A 131 -0.27 -8.07 26.41
CA SER A 131 -0.79 -9.05 27.38
C SER A 131 -0.20 -10.46 27.36
N HIS A 132 0.65 -10.84 26.39
CA HIS A 132 1.26 -12.17 26.34
C HIS A 132 2.78 -12.21 26.44
N SER A 133 3.45 -11.06 26.53
CA SER A 133 4.81 -11.06 27.08
C SER A 133 4.72 -11.30 28.58
N ASN A 134 5.14 -12.50 29.00
CA ASN A 134 5.53 -12.75 30.39
C ASN A 134 6.36 -11.57 30.88
N GLU A 135 6.10 -11.13 32.11
CA GLU A 135 6.81 -10.05 32.81
C GLU A 135 8.33 -10.15 32.61
N ASN A 136 8.86 -9.42 31.61
CA ASN A 136 10.18 -8.80 31.49
C ASN A 136 10.63 -8.72 30.01
N GLU A 137 10.93 -7.49 29.57
CA GLU A 137 11.83 -7.10 28.45
C GLU A 137 11.28 -6.73 27.07
N SER A 138 10.02 -6.96 26.71
CA SER A 138 9.51 -6.42 25.43
C SER A 138 9.24 -4.91 25.53
N LYS A 139 9.93 -4.10 24.71
CA LYS A 139 9.68 -2.64 24.62
C LYS A 139 8.22 -2.40 24.20
N PRO A 140 7.53 -1.34 24.65
CA PRO A 140 6.21 -1.03 24.13
C PRO A 140 6.30 -0.63 22.64
N LEU A 141 5.30 -0.98 21.81
CA LEU A 141 5.29 -0.74 20.36
C LEU A 141 5.54 0.74 19.98
N GLU A 142 5.11 1.66 20.83
CA GLU A 142 5.34 3.10 20.68
C GLU A 142 6.82 3.50 20.67
N ASP A 143 7.71 2.66 21.22
CA ASP A 143 9.16 2.85 21.16
C ASP A 143 9.76 2.35 19.85
N LEU A 144 9.07 1.46 19.13
CA LEU A 144 9.55 0.82 17.90
C LEU A 144 8.97 1.46 16.64
N THR A 145 7.81 2.09 16.76
CA THR A 145 7.08 2.66 15.63
C THR A 145 6.51 4.03 16.02
N PRO A 146 6.41 4.99 15.08
CA PRO A 146 5.62 6.19 15.28
C PRO A 146 4.10 5.89 15.19
N TRP A 147 3.62 4.70 15.62
CA TRP A 147 2.24 4.26 15.45
C TRP A 147 1.22 5.17 16.14
N GLY A 148 1.53 5.71 17.32
CA GLY A 148 0.68 6.74 17.95
C GLY A 148 0.50 8.02 17.11
N GLN A 149 1.25 8.14 16.01
CA GLN A 149 1.14 9.19 15.03
C GLN A 149 0.30 8.77 13.81
N TRP A 150 -0.08 7.52 13.64
CA TRP A 150 -0.95 7.09 12.53
C TRP A 150 -2.42 7.04 12.99
N THR A 151 -3.32 7.49 12.12
CA THR A 151 -4.77 7.49 12.38
C THR A 151 -5.53 6.89 11.20
N TRP A 152 -6.38 5.92 11.50
CA TRP A 152 -7.39 5.39 10.58
C TRP A 152 -8.36 6.49 10.15
N LYS A 153 -8.47 6.73 8.85
CA LYS A 153 -9.52 7.60 8.33
C LYS A 153 -10.77 6.77 8.06
N SER A 154 -11.91 7.24 8.55
CA SER A 154 -13.20 6.56 8.37
C SER A 154 -13.50 6.33 6.89
N HIS A 155 -13.68 5.06 6.54
CA HIS A 155 -13.98 4.42 5.26
C HIS A 155 -13.43 5.08 3.98
N PRO A 156 -12.72 4.31 3.13
CA PRO A 156 -12.36 4.79 1.81
C PRO A 156 -13.63 5.24 1.08
N SER A 157 -13.58 6.44 0.50
CA SER A 157 -14.66 6.99 -0.32
C SER A 157 -15.16 5.91 -1.30
N PRO A 158 -16.45 5.87 -1.68
CA PRO A 158 -16.92 4.97 -2.73
C PRO A 158 -16.12 5.06 -4.05
N GLN A 159 -15.36 6.16 -4.24
CA GLN A 159 -14.45 6.39 -5.35
C GLN A 159 -13.14 5.59 -5.28
N MET A 160 -12.82 5.02 -4.11
CA MET A 160 -11.68 4.12 -3.86
C MET A 160 -12.10 2.65 -3.92
N ALA A 161 -13.12 2.35 -4.71
CA ALA A 161 -13.52 1.01 -5.05
C ALA A 161 -14.12 0.98 -6.45
N ASN A 162 -13.99 -0.17 -7.08
CA ASN A 162 -14.79 -0.57 -8.23
C ASN A 162 -15.29 -1.97 -7.94
N PHE A 163 -16.60 -2.13 -7.73
CA PHE A 163 -17.25 -3.43 -7.48
C PHE A 163 -17.74 -4.11 -8.77
N SER A 164 -17.34 -3.60 -9.94
CA SER A 164 -17.72 -4.18 -11.23
C SER A 164 -16.61 -5.07 -11.75
N ALA A 165 -16.94 -6.35 -11.95
CA ALA A 165 -16.09 -7.32 -12.62
C ALA A 165 -16.07 -7.11 -14.16
N PRO A 166 -14.99 -7.51 -14.84
CA PRO A 166 -13.71 -7.99 -14.30
C PRO A 166 -12.81 -6.84 -13.78
N GLY A 167 -11.92 -7.16 -12.85
CA GLY A 167 -11.02 -6.17 -12.24
C GLY A 167 -11.70 -5.33 -11.17
N GLU A 168 -12.48 -6.02 -10.32
CA GLU A 168 -12.93 -5.47 -9.05
C GLU A 168 -11.69 -5.08 -8.23
N TRP A 169 -11.78 -3.97 -7.52
CA TRP A 169 -10.78 -3.58 -6.54
C TRP A 169 -11.42 -2.71 -5.48
N ARG A 170 -10.86 -2.72 -4.28
CA ARG A 170 -11.29 -1.81 -3.22
C ARG A 170 -10.14 -1.51 -2.28
N SER A 171 -10.15 -0.28 -1.77
CA SER A 171 -9.34 0.04 -0.60
C SER A 171 -9.95 -0.62 0.63
N MET A 172 -9.09 -1.25 1.41
CA MET A 172 -9.44 -1.82 2.71
C MET A 172 -9.14 -0.80 3.81
N ASP A 173 -7.93 -0.25 3.77
CA ASP A 173 -7.42 0.64 4.80
C ASP A 173 -6.88 1.95 4.25
N TRP A 174 -7.00 2.97 5.11
CA TRP A 174 -6.41 4.28 4.92
C TRP A 174 -5.86 4.80 6.25
N LEU A 175 -4.54 4.99 6.29
CA LEU A 175 -3.80 5.54 7.41
C LEU A 175 -3.23 6.91 7.03
N GLU A 176 -3.49 7.95 7.81
CA GLU A 176 -2.74 9.22 7.74
C GLU A 176 -1.82 9.34 8.94
N ASN A 177 -0.64 9.89 8.70
CA ASN A 177 0.23 10.31 9.77
C ASN A 177 -0.17 11.72 10.27
N ASN A 178 -0.21 11.90 11.58
CA ASN A 178 -0.68 13.08 12.30
C ASN A 178 0.42 14.15 12.39
N THR A 179 1.68 13.78 12.22
CA THR A 179 2.85 14.66 12.39
C THR A 179 3.58 14.91 11.07
N HIS A 180 3.45 14.00 10.10
CA HIS A 180 4.06 14.08 8.77
C HIS A 180 2.98 13.95 7.67
N PRO A 181 3.17 14.55 6.48
CA PRO A 181 2.19 14.45 5.40
C PRO A 181 2.31 13.12 4.65
N HIS A 182 2.30 12.00 5.36
CA HIS A 182 2.41 10.65 4.81
C HIS A 182 1.09 9.88 4.95
N ALA A 183 0.75 9.09 3.95
CA ALA A 183 -0.42 8.21 4.00
C ALA A 183 -0.05 6.80 3.53
N ILE A 184 -0.67 5.79 4.13
CA ILE A 184 -0.59 4.39 3.70
C ILE A 184 -2.00 3.95 3.30
N VAL A 185 -2.13 3.31 2.15
CA VAL A 185 -3.39 2.80 1.61
C VAL A 185 -3.23 1.32 1.29
N THR A 186 -4.16 0.50 1.74
CA THR A 186 -4.19 -0.92 1.40
C THR A 186 -5.27 -1.18 0.37
N LEU A 187 -4.94 -1.94 -0.68
CA LEU A 187 -5.84 -2.32 -1.76
C LEU A 187 -5.90 -3.84 -1.91
N ILE A 188 -7.09 -4.37 -2.22
CA ILE A 188 -7.26 -5.73 -2.73
C ILE A 188 -7.83 -5.67 -4.14
N HIS A 189 -7.42 -6.61 -5.00
CA HIS A 189 -7.84 -6.71 -6.39
C HIS A 189 -8.33 -8.12 -6.73
N ASP A 190 -9.39 -8.19 -7.54
CA ASP A 190 -9.82 -9.36 -8.29
C ASP A 190 -9.11 -9.38 -9.66
N LEU A 191 -7.78 -9.51 -9.62
CA LEU A 191 -6.91 -9.56 -10.78
C LEU A 191 -5.72 -10.46 -10.50
N SER A 192 -5.22 -11.13 -11.54
CA SER A 192 -3.90 -11.73 -11.53
C SER A 192 -2.82 -10.64 -11.60
N GLY A 193 -1.74 -10.82 -10.84
CA GLY A 193 -0.58 -9.92 -10.91
C GLY A 193 0.10 -9.91 -12.28
N ASN A 194 0.60 -8.74 -12.70
CA ASN A 194 1.43 -8.56 -13.90
C ASN A 194 2.62 -7.59 -13.69
N ASP A 195 3.85 -8.05 -13.95
CA ASP A 195 5.07 -7.24 -13.78
C ASP A 195 5.34 -6.18 -14.86
N THR A 196 4.59 -6.19 -15.94
CA THR A 196 4.80 -5.24 -17.04
C THR A 196 3.97 -3.97 -16.92
N SER A 197 2.98 -3.94 -16.01
CA SER A 197 2.00 -2.84 -15.88
C SER A 197 1.62 -2.56 -14.43
N LEU A 198 0.89 -1.48 -14.20
CA LEU A 198 0.12 -1.25 -12.96
C LEU A 198 -1.34 -1.66 -13.18
N ALA A 199 -2.00 -2.17 -12.14
CA ALA A 199 -3.43 -2.35 -12.14
C ALA A 199 -4.14 -0.98 -12.09
N ARG A 200 -5.28 -0.86 -12.75
CA ARG A 200 -6.11 0.36 -12.75
C ARG A 200 -6.41 0.84 -11.34
N GLY A 201 -6.72 -0.08 -10.42
CA GLY A 201 -7.00 0.28 -9.03
C GLY A 201 -5.81 0.90 -8.30
N GLU A 202 -4.57 0.45 -8.57
CA GLU A 202 -3.36 1.03 -7.99
C GLU A 202 -3.20 2.50 -8.44
N VAL A 203 -3.36 2.75 -9.75
CA VAL A 203 -3.25 4.08 -10.34
C VAL A 203 -4.34 5.01 -9.80
N LYS A 204 -5.60 4.55 -9.79
CA LYS A 204 -6.73 5.33 -9.30
C LYS A 204 -6.59 5.65 -7.81
N ALA A 205 -6.14 4.68 -6.99
CA ALA A 205 -5.93 4.91 -5.56
C ALA A 205 -4.87 5.98 -5.30
N VAL A 206 -3.72 5.93 -5.99
CA VAL A 206 -2.67 6.94 -5.86
C VAL A 206 -3.18 8.33 -6.23
N VAL A 207 -3.80 8.48 -7.40
CA VAL A 207 -4.25 9.79 -7.90
C VAL A 207 -5.37 10.34 -7.03
N TRP A 208 -6.35 9.50 -6.66
CA TRP A 208 -7.42 9.90 -5.76
C TRP A 208 -6.87 10.33 -4.41
N ALA A 209 -5.91 9.56 -3.85
CA ALA A 209 -5.35 9.85 -2.56
C ALA A 209 -4.66 11.20 -2.53
N LEU A 210 -3.81 11.46 -3.54
CA LEU A 210 -3.18 12.77 -3.70
C LEU A 210 -4.23 13.87 -3.91
N ARG A 211 -5.25 13.67 -4.76
CA ARG A 211 -6.31 14.66 -5.01
C ARG A 211 -7.05 15.05 -3.73
N TYR A 212 -7.38 14.07 -2.91
CA TYR A 212 -8.03 14.29 -1.62
C TYR A 212 -7.11 15.08 -0.69
N ARG A 213 -5.87 14.62 -0.50
CA ARG A 213 -4.91 15.22 0.45
C ARG A 213 -4.45 16.62 0.04
N TYR A 214 -4.36 16.92 -1.27
CA TYR A 214 -4.07 18.28 -1.73
C TYR A 214 -5.17 19.30 -1.40
N LYS A 215 -6.42 18.85 -1.14
CA LYS A 215 -7.53 19.71 -0.69
C LYS A 215 -7.52 19.97 0.82
N LEU A 216 -6.87 19.12 1.61
CA LEU A 216 -6.88 19.24 3.07
C LEU A 216 -6.06 20.44 3.55
N LYS A 217 -6.61 21.16 4.53
CA LYS A 217 -5.98 22.36 5.10
C LYS A 217 -4.79 22.01 6.00
N GLU A 218 -4.80 20.84 6.63
CA GLU A 218 -3.71 20.34 7.47
C GLU A 218 -2.39 20.22 6.70
N HIS A 219 -2.45 19.87 5.41
CA HIS A 219 -1.27 19.71 4.57
C HIS A 219 -0.81 21.01 3.85
N LYS A 220 -1.35 22.18 4.19
CA LYS A 220 -1.07 23.45 3.48
C LYS A 220 0.40 23.88 3.52
N SER A 221 1.16 23.41 4.51
CA SER A 221 2.60 23.68 4.68
C SER A 221 3.49 22.78 3.82
N HIS A 222 2.95 21.70 3.25
CA HIS A 222 3.71 20.69 2.52
C HIS A 222 3.43 20.77 1.02
N ALA A 223 4.48 20.73 0.23
CA ALA A 223 4.36 20.68 -1.23
C ALA A 223 4.26 19.24 -1.72
N ILE A 224 4.95 18.32 -1.05
CA ILE A 224 4.99 16.89 -1.38
C ILE A 224 4.16 16.14 -0.33
N LEU A 225 3.20 15.34 -0.79
CA LEU A 225 2.32 14.53 0.04
C LEU A 225 2.49 13.05 -0.32
N PRO A 226 3.56 12.38 0.13
CA PRO A 226 3.84 11.00 -0.26
C PRO A 226 2.74 10.03 0.17
N VAL A 227 2.46 9.04 -0.67
CA VAL A 227 1.49 7.96 -0.45
C VAL A 227 2.20 6.62 -0.67
N LEU A 228 2.03 5.70 0.27
CA LEU A 228 2.40 4.30 0.12
C LEU A 228 1.12 3.50 -0.18
N VAL A 229 1.20 2.58 -1.14
CA VAL A 229 0.13 1.64 -1.44
C VAL A 229 0.65 0.22 -1.26
N LEU A 230 -0.03 -0.55 -0.42
CA LEU A 230 0.13 -2.00 -0.30
C LEU A 230 -0.99 -2.65 -1.13
N SER A 231 -0.63 -3.19 -2.28
CA SER A 231 -1.58 -3.82 -3.20
C SER A 231 -1.49 -5.34 -3.07
N TYR A 232 -2.62 -5.99 -2.80
CA TYR A 232 -2.78 -7.44 -2.70
C TYR A 232 -3.63 -7.96 -3.87
N MET A 233 -3.18 -9.04 -4.49
CA MET A 233 -3.77 -9.64 -5.70
C MET A 233 -3.78 -11.17 -5.62
N GLY A 234 -4.70 -11.83 -6.31
CA GLY A 234 -4.69 -13.29 -6.43
C GLY A 234 -3.64 -13.81 -7.42
N PRO A 235 -3.12 -15.05 -7.27
CA PRO A 235 -3.35 -15.98 -6.18
C PRO A 235 -2.29 -15.87 -5.06
N LYS A 236 -2.39 -14.85 -4.20
CA LYS A 236 -1.41 -14.48 -3.14
C LYS A 236 -0.14 -13.80 -3.65
N HIS A 237 -0.33 -12.74 -4.44
CA HIS A 237 0.75 -11.83 -4.79
C HIS A 237 0.50 -10.46 -4.18
N GLY A 238 1.57 -9.70 -4.00
CA GLY A 238 1.45 -8.29 -3.66
C GLY A 238 2.47 -7.43 -4.37
N ARG A 239 2.25 -6.12 -4.28
CA ARG A 239 3.22 -5.10 -4.68
C ARG A 239 3.16 -3.91 -3.73
N ILE A 240 4.32 -3.32 -3.49
CA ILE A 240 4.46 -2.10 -2.70
C ILE A 240 4.77 -0.94 -3.66
N ILE A 241 4.01 0.15 -3.52
CA ILE A 241 4.10 1.32 -4.39
C ILE A 241 4.28 2.57 -3.55
N GLN A 242 5.31 3.35 -3.84
CA GLN A 242 5.48 4.69 -3.29
C GLN A 242 5.20 5.72 -4.38
N ALA A 243 4.33 6.68 -4.09
CA ALA A 243 3.98 7.74 -5.03
C ALA A 243 4.10 9.13 -4.40
N HIS A 244 4.57 10.09 -5.19
CA HIS A 244 4.61 11.50 -4.84
C HIS A 244 4.64 12.38 -6.09
N HIS A 245 4.26 13.65 -5.95
CA HIS A 245 4.45 14.64 -7.01
C HIS A 245 5.72 15.45 -6.74
N ASP A 246 6.66 15.45 -7.68
CA ASP A 246 7.97 16.12 -7.53
C ASP A 246 7.94 17.63 -7.87
N GLY A 247 6.79 18.10 -8.36
CA GLY A 247 6.54 19.47 -8.81
C GLY A 247 6.54 19.64 -10.32
N GLN A 248 6.91 18.60 -11.06
CA GLN A 248 6.85 18.53 -12.53
C GLN A 248 5.96 17.37 -12.99
N LYS A 249 5.98 16.24 -12.29
CA LYS A 249 5.24 15.03 -12.65
C LYS A 249 4.85 14.22 -11.41
N LEU A 250 3.87 13.32 -11.60
CA LEU A 250 3.57 12.28 -10.63
C LEU A 250 4.57 11.15 -10.79
N VAL A 251 5.41 10.91 -9.77
CA VAL A 251 6.36 9.80 -9.71
C VAL A 251 5.72 8.65 -8.95
N VAL A 252 5.74 7.47 -9.56
CA VAL A 252 5.23 6.21 -9.01
C VAL A 252 6.35 5.18 -9.06
N GLN A 253 6.89 4.85 -7.90
CA GLN A 253 7.92 3.82 -7.76
C GLN A 253 7.27 2.55 -7.25
N CYS A 254 7.53 1.40 -7.87
CA CYS A 254 6.87 0.16 -7.51
C CYS A 254 7.80 -1.05 -7.54
N SER A 255 7.60 -1.96 -6.58
CA SER A 255 8.32 -3.23 -6.56
C SER A 255 7.91 -4.14 -7.74
N PRO A 256 8.67 -5.21 -8.04
CA PRO A 256 8.12 -6.38 -8.71
C PRO A 256 6.93 -6.95 -7.94
N PHE A 257 6.19 -7.87 -8.56
CA PHE A 257 5.25 -8.72 -7.84
C PHE A 257 6.03 -9.64 -6.90
N ILE A 258 5.56 -9.67 -5.67
CA ILE A 258 6.14 -10.44 -4.58
C ILE A 258 5.14 -11.55 -4.28
N GLY A 259 5.60 -12.80 -4.31
CA GLY A 259 4.79 -13.95 -3.92
C GLY A 259 4.62 -13.97 -2.40
N LEU A 260 3.39 -14.12 -1.94
CA LEU A 260 2.99 -14.09 -0.52
C LEU A 260 2.37 -15.45 -0.10
N HIS A 261 2.94 -16.54 -0.64
CA HIS A 261 2.41 -17.89 -0.46
C HIS A 261 2.80 -18.52 0.88
N GLU A 262 4.01 -18.23 1.36
CA GLU A 262 4.58 -18.82 2.56
C GLU A 262 4.40 -17.87 3.74
N GLU A 263 3.72 -18.35 4.77
CA GLU A 263 3.65 -17.71 6.08
C GLU A 263 5.07 -17.63 6.67
N ASN A 264 5.41 -16.51 7.33
CA ASN A 264 6.75 -16.24 7.87
C ASN A 264 7.89 -16.06 6.85
N SER A 265 7.58 -15.84 5.58
CA SER A 265 8.58 -15.55 4.55
C SER A 265 9.16 -14.12 4.67
N PRO A 266 10.39 -13.86 4.18
CA PRO A 266 10.95 -12.51 4.05
C PRO A 266 10.03 -11.55 3.28
N GLU A 267 9.31 -12.08 2.29
CA GLU A 267 8.31 -11.40 1.48
C GLU A 267 7.13 -10.93 2.32
N MET A 268 6.54 -11.83 3.11
CA MET A 268 5.45 -11.48 4.04
C MET A 268 5.92 -10.48 5.10
N SER A 269 7.10 -10.70 5.65
CA SER A 269 7.77 -9.79 6.59
C SER A 269 7.92 -8.38 6.01
N LEU A 270 8.25 -8.25 4.73
CA LEU A 270 8.37 -6.96 4.07
C LEU A 270 7.05 -6.17 4.08
N PHE A 271 5.92 -6.83 3.79
CA PHE A 271 4.61 -6.18 3.80
C PHE A 271 4.21 -5.69 5.20
N ILE A 272 4.38 -6.54 6.22
CA ILE A 272 4.13 -6.18 7.62
C ILE A 272 4.96 -4.94 8.02
N ARG A 273 6.25 -4.94 7.68
CA ARG A 273 7.17 -3.85 8.03
C ARG A 273 6.90 -2.55 7.29
N TYR A 274 6.32 -2.61 6.08
CA TYR A 274 5.88 -1.42 5.34
C TYR A 274 4.51 -0.90 5.80
N GLU A 275 3.60 -1.77 6.25
CA GLU A 275 2.33 -1.33 6.87
C GLU A 275 2.59 -0.53 8.16
N LEU A 276 3.70 -0.81 8.83
CA LEU A 276 4.21 -0.10 10.00
C LEU A 276 5.33 0.92 9.67
N ALA A 277 5.43 1.38 8.42
CA ALA A 277 6.55 2.20 7.98
C ALA A 277 6.74 3.51 8.78
N ILE A 278 8.00 3.91 8.91
CA ILE A 278 8.43 5.17 9.49
C ILE A 278 8.40 6.24 8.40
N PRO A 279 7.69 7.38 8.58
CA PRO A 279 7.71 8.48 7.64
C PRO A 279 9.09 9.13 7.64
N VAL A 280 9.70 9.20 6.46
CA VAL A 280 11.01 9.83 6.22
C VAL A 280 10.94 10.79 5.02
N GLY A 281 12.05 11.46 4.72
CA GLY A 281 12.17 12.34 3.56
C GLY A 281 11.65 13.78 3.78
N LEU A 282 12.13 14.71 2.94
CA LEU A 282 11.74 16.12 2.99
C LEU A 282 10.45 16.36 2.21
N THR A 283 9.43 16.91 2.90
CA THR A 283 8.10 17.16 2.31
C THR A 283 7.76 18.65 2.17
N THR A 284 8.59 19.49 2.79
CA THR A 284 8.63 20.94 2.61
C THR A 284 9.82 21.24 1.70
N HIS A 285 9.58 21.78 0.50
CA HIS A 285 10.69 22.24 -0.33
C HIS A 285 11.45 23.34 0.42
N SER A 286 12.62 23.02 0.95
CA SER A 286 13.68 24.00 1.07
C SER A 286 14.19 24.22 -0.36
N ILE A 287 14.14 25.47 -0.84
CA ILE A 287 14.79 25.84 -2.09
C ILE A 287 16.28 25.52 -1.88
N CYS A 288 16.75 24.39 -2.37
CA CYS A 288 18.16 24.19 -2.59
C CYS A 288 18.47 24.99 -3.85
N VAL A 289 18.93 26.23 -3.66
CA VAL A 289 19.58 26.99 -4.72
C VAL A 289 20.83 26.18 -5.05
N ARG A 290 20.82 25.43 -6.15
CA ARG A 290 22.05 24.99 -6.81
C ARG A 290 22.52 26.11 -7.73
#